data_AF-A0A0F7IFV3-F1
#
_entry.id   AF-A0A0F7IFV3-F1
#
_cell.length_a   1.000
_cell.length_b   1.000
_cell.length_c   1.000
_cell.angle_alpha   90.00
_cell.angle_beta   90.00
_cell.angle_gamma   90.00
#
_symmetry.space_group_name_H-M   'P 1'
#
loop_
_entity.id
_entity.type
_entity.pdbx_description
1 polymer ?
#
loop_
_entity_poly.entity_id
_entity_poly.type
_entity_poly.pdbx_seq_one_letter_code
_entity_poly.pdbx_strand_id
1 'polypeptide(L)'
;MRCGIAYFRDIDKKIPERGELSFKNAIFKSAGQAYWKVLIADESVEVRKNTLEIIRVRKLHLPPKSTIAPLSIMRHALGTTLDIVPSEIKKVEETREVTHVLFYSIDDGFVERGDIIGVIKVYPINVGSPDEQEFIRAPDVKPRLEDVEGNVVFREGDEIVREKVRVKETWYSRWNLGEWRMMVADEDVKLIPGDARLVKIRAIELPPNTIPVPLYGYRTPFGTVLDIYAPGRPRKIEEKKLVTHALLMPTEEGEVRKGDVIGVLNIYAVGVGEMVARLTPFLTERSRGNVVLRSGEGIRRVEFEHRPFVFRRSSVGYLKPIIAAETKRVQTNKPEKIEIEKIDVPAGSIIQPMSGKGHAYGITIDVEFERQGFVEEDRVIDSAVILSPFDGEILRGDMIGVLMQYHITPLAYPEIFVRKYV
;
A
#
# COMPACT_ATOMS: atom_id res chain seq x y z
N MET A 1 11.45 -5.14 22.69
CA MET A 1 12.74 -4.88 22.03
C MET A 1 12.95 -3.37 21.98
N ARG A 2 14.19 -2.90 21.98
CA ARG A 2 14.51 -1.50 21.72
C ARG A 2 15.18 -1.42 20.36
N CYS A 3 14.81 -0.44 19.55
CA CYS A 3 15.35 -0.23 18.20
C CYS A 3 15.68 1.24 18.00
N GLY A 4 16.66 1.52 17.15
CA GLY A 4 16.95 2.87 16.69
C GLY A 4 15.84 3.38 15.75
N ILE A 5 15.72 4.69 15.61
CA ILE A 5 14.92 5.31 14.55
C ILE A 5 15.50 6.68 14.21
N ALA A 6 15.49 7.04 12.93
CA ALA A 6 15.55 8.43 12.51
C ALA A 6 14.14 8.96 12.23
N TYR A 7 13.83 10.15 12.73
CA TYR A 7 12.56 10.83 12.52
C TYR A 7 12.79 12.30 12.20
N PHE A 8 11.79 12.97 11.66
CA PHE A 8 11.89 14.40 11.39
C PHE A 8 11.69 15.19 12.69
N ARG A 9 12.73 15.88 13.14
CA ARG A 9 12.60 16.89 14.21
C ARG A 9 11.88 18.13 13.69
N ASP A 10 12.19 18.50 12.45
CA ASP A 10 11.55 19.59 11.71
C ASP A 10 11.36 19.12 10.26
N ILE A 11 10.15 18.67 9.93
CA ILE A 11 9.82 18.12 8.61
C ILE A 11 9.86 19.19 7.51
N ASP A 12 9.49 20.43 7.83
CA ASP A 12 9.48 21.54 6.88
C ASP A 12 10.91 21.88 6.42
N LYS A 13 11.88 21.75 7.32
CA LYS A 13 13.30 21.91 7.01
C LYS A 13 14.00 20.60 6.65
N LYS A 14 13.27 19.48 6.59
CA LYS A 14 13.80 18.13 6.34
C LYS A 14 14.97 17.79 7.27
N ILE A 15 14.88 18.18 8.56
CA ILE A 15 15.94 17.93 9.55
C ILE A 15 15.64 16.63 10.30
N PRO A 16 16.39 15.55 10.04
CA PRO A 16 16.27 14.32 10.79
C PRO A 16 16.94 14.43 12.17
N GLU A 17 16.43 13.66 13.12
CA GLU A 17 17.00 13.41 14.44
C GLU A 17 16.95 11.91 14.72
N ARG A 18 17.89 11.41 15.52
CA ARG A 18 17.92 10.01 15.94
C ARG A 18 17.32 9.87 17.33
N GLY A 19 16.61 8.78 17.53
CA GLY A 19 16.06 8.39 18.81
C GLY A 19 16.04 6.88 18.96
N GLU A 20 15.43 6.44 20.05
CA GLU A 20 15.24 5.04 20.38
C GLU A 20 13.76 4.81 20.67
N LEU A 21 13.22 3.71 20.16
CA LEU A 21 11.84 3.30 20.40
C LEU A 21 11.81 1.95 21.08
N SER A 22 10.90 1.82 22.05
CA SER A 22 10.53 0.52 22.58
C SER A 22 9.40 -0.05 21.74
N PHE A 23 9.68 -1.13 21.01
CA PHE A 23 8.69 -1.86 20.24
C PHE A 23 8.43 -3.23 20.88
N LYS A 24 7.15 -3.59 20.99
CA LYS A 24 6.72 -4.95 21.33
C LYS A 24 5.92 -5.48 20.15
N ASN A 25 6.21 -6.72 19.74
CA ASN A 25 5.32 -7.44 18.83
C ASN A 25 3.91 -7.37 19.41
N ALA A 26 2.98 -6.83 18.63
CA ALA A 26 1.63 -6.58 19.07
C ALA A 26 0.67 -7.38 18.21
N ILE A 27 -0.33 -7.96 18.85
CA ILE A 27 -1.51 -8.46 18.16
C ILE A 27 -2.51 -7.31 18.11
N PHE A 28 -3.24 -7.21 17.02
CA PHE A 28 -4.33 -6.27 16.93
C PHE A 28 -5.60 -6.93 16.42
N LYS A 29 -6.74 -6.37 16.82
CA LYS A 29 -8.05 -6.68 16.27
C LYS A 29 -8.65 -5.44 15.65
N SER A 30 -8.94 -5.50 14.36
CA SER A 30 -9.57 -4.41 13.63
C SER A 30 -11.08 -4.36 13.84
N ALA A 31 -11.65 -3.17 13.80
CA ALA A 31 -13.09 -3.01 13.64
C ALA A 31 -13.58 -3.65 12.32
N GLY A 32 -14.87 -4.03 12.29
CA GLY A 32 -15.55 -4.46 11.06
C GLY A 32 -15.80 -3.32 10.07
N GLN A 33 -15.44 -2.10 10.44
CA GLN A 33 -15.60 -0.89 9.64
C GLN A 33 -14.26 -0.15 9.53
N ALA A 34 -14.08 0.57 8.44
CA ALA A 34 -13.02 1.55 8.25
C ALA A 34 -13.60 2.77 7.54
N TYR A 35 -12.90 3.88 7.57
CA TYR A 35 -13.31 5.08 6.85
C TYR A 35 -12.13 5.60 6.06
N TRP A 36 -12.39 6.42 5.05
CA TRP A 36 -11.32 7.12 4.35
C TRP A 36 -11.25 8.57 4.77
N LYS A 37 -10.04 9.13 4.66
CA LYS A 37 -9.81 10.57 4.72
C LYS A 37 -9.04 11.01 3.47
N VAL A 38 -9.31 12.23 3.04
CA VAL A 38 -8.72 12.81 1.82
C VAL A 38 -7.48 13.61 2.21
N LEU A 39 -6.40 13.44 1.45
CA LEU A 39 -5.17 14.22 1.59
C LEU A 39 -5.24 15.38 0.60
N ILE A 40 -5.27 16.60 1.11
CA ILE A 40 -5.39 17.82 0.30
C ILE A 40 -4.12 18.65 0.50
N ALA A 41 -3.44 19.00 -0.59
CA ALA A 41 -2.25 19.83 -0.55
C ALA A 41 -2.54 21.18 0.14
N ASP A 42 -1.70 21.55 1.10
CA ASP A 42 -1.72 22.84 1.80
C ASP A 42 -0.53 23.72 1.42
N GLU A 43 0.03 23.44 0.26
CA GLU A 43 1.04 24.24 -0.41
C GLU A 43 1.01 23.96 -1.91
N SER A 44 1.72 24.81 -2.65
CA SER A 44 1.92 24.64 -4.07
C SER A 44 3.39 24.30 -4.30
N VAL A 45 3.67 23.18 -4.95
CA VAL A 45 5.03 22.62 -5.10
C VAL A 45 5.25 22.19 -6.55
N GLU A 46 6.37 22.61 -7.12
CA GLU A 46 6.87 22.06 -8.37
C GLU A 46 7.39 20.64 -8.11
N VAL A 47 6.86 19.68 -8.85
CA VAL A 47 7.26 18.29 -8.75
C VAL A 47 8.01 17.88 -10.00
N ARG A 48 9.03 17.02 -9.81
CA ARG A 48 9.83 16.49 -10.91
C ARG A 48 9.57 15.01 -11.06
N LYS A 49 9.56 14.53 -12.30
CA LYS A 49 9.42 13.11 -12.59
C LYS A 49 10.48 12.31 -11.84
N ASN A 50 10.03 11.17 -11.30
CA ASN A 50 10.83 10.22 -10.54
C ASN A 50 11.38 10.75 -9.21
N THR A 51 10.76 11.78 -8.63
CA THR A 51 11.13 12.27 -7.30
C THR A 51 10.09 11.95 -6.23
N LEU A 52 10.56 11.61 -5.04
CA LEU A 52 9.78 11.46 -3.83
C LEU A 52 9.80 12.78 -3.05
N GLU A 53 8.71 13.54 -3.19
CA GLU A 53 8.57 14.85 -2.56
C GLU A 53 7.85 14.76 -1.21
N ILE A 54 8.28 15.58 -0.26
CA ILE A 54 7.55 15.82 0.98
C ILE A 54 6.62 16.99 0.71
N ILE A 55 5.31 16.75 0.73
CA ILE A 55 4.29 17.78 0.46
C ILE A 55 3.43 17.96 1.70
N ARG A 56 3.28 19.21 2.16
CA ARG A 56 2.39 19.60 3.24
C ARG A 56 0.94 19.41 2.83
N VAL A 57 0.17 18.83 3.73
CA VAL A 57 -1.28 18.62 3.57
C VAL A 57 -2.04 19.35 4.66
N ARG A 58 -3.33 19.59 4.41
CA ARG A 58 -4.24 20.10 5.44
C ARG A 58 -4.20 19.14 6.62
N LYS A 59 -4.01 19.70 7.82
CA LYS A 59 -3.85 18.91 9.05
C LYS A 59 -5.00 17.94 9.23
N LEU A 60 -4.67 16.67 9.41
CA LEU A 60 -5.64 15.60 9.53
C LEU A 60 -5.45 14.88 10.87
N HIS A 61 -6.52 14.82 11.65
CA HIS A 61 -6.52 14.17 12.96
C HIS A 61 -6.88 12.69 12.82
N LEU A 62 -5.98 11.84 13.29
CA LEU A 62 -6.18 10.41 13.42
C LEU A 62 -6.53 10.08 14.86
N PRO A 63 -7.67 9.41 15.12
CA PRO A 63 -8.02 9.01 16.47
C PRO A 63 -6.96 8.05 17.03
N PRO A 64 -6.87 7.94 18.37
CA PRO A 64 -6.08 6.89 18.99
C PRO A 64 -6.55 5.53 18.48
N LYS A 65 -5.69 4.53 18.59
CA LYS A 65 -6.02 3.14 18.28
C LYS A 65 -6.48 2.98 16.84
N SER A 66 -5.75 3.60 15.92
CA SER A 66 -6.03 3.53 14.49
C SER A 66 -4.77 3.25 13.70
N THR A 67 -4.94 2.71 12.53
CA THR A 67 -3.83 2.44 11.61
C THR A 67 -4.28 2.83 10.22
N ILE A 68 -3.31 3.06 9.35
CA ILE A 68 -3.53 3.77 8.10
C ILE A 68 -2.72 3.15 6.97
N ALA A 69 -3.24 3.28 5.76
CA ALA A 69 -2.44 3.14 4.55
C ALA A 69 -3.07 3.96 3.41
N PRO A 70 -2.27 4.46 2.46
CA PRO A 70 -2.77 4.98 1.20
C PRO A 70 -3.68 3.98 0.50
N LEU A 71 -4.60 4.52 -0.27
CA LEU A 71 -5.48 3.78 -1.15
C LEU A 71 -5.18 4.17 -2.59
N SER A 72 -5.20 3.18 -3.48
CA SER A 72 -5.09 3.35 -4.93
C SER A 72 -6.39 3.89 -5.56
N ILE A 73 -7.06 4.83 -4.88
CA ILE A 73 -8.30 5.48 -5.32
C ILE A 73 -8.10 6.99 -5.34
N MET A 74 -8.75 7.68 -6.28
CA MET A 74 -8.63 9.15 -6.44
C MET A 74 -7.17 9.63 -6.57
N ARG A 75 -6.46 9.07 -7.56
CA ARG A 75 -5.05 9.37 -7.83
C ARG A 75 -4.89 10.75 -8.47
N HIS A 76 -3.73 11.36 -8.26
CA HIS A 76 -3.34 12.65 -8.83
C HIS A 76 -2.72 12.45 -10.23
N ALA A 77 -2.95 13.40 -11.15
CA ALA A 77 -2.42 13.34 -12.52
C ALA A 77 -0.89 13.21 -12.60
N LEU A 78 -0.20 13.78 -11.61
CA LEU A 78 1.27 13.88 -11.55
C LEU A 78 1.94 12.79 -10.73
N GLY A 79 1.21 11.94 -10.00
CA GLY A 79 1.85 11.00 -9.09
C GLY A 79 0.91 10.33 -8.10
N THR A 80 1.51 9.70 -7.09
CA THR A 80 0.79 8.96 -6.05
C THR A 80 1.39 9.19 -4.67
N THR A 81 0.56 9.14 -3.64
CA THR A 81 1.02 9.21 -2.24
C THR A 81 1.46 7.81 -1.79
N LEU A 82 2.75 7.65 -1.47
CA LEU A 82 3.31 6.37 -1.00
C LEU A 82 3.23 6.21 0.51
N ASP A 83 3.37 7.30 1.26
CA ASP A 83 3.26 7.28 2.71
C ASP A 83 2.79 8.64 3.24
N ILE A 84 2.43 8.66 4.52
CA ILE A 84 2.11 9.88 5.26
C ILE A 84 3.16 10.13 6.34
N VAL A 85 3.36 11.39 6.70
CA VAL A 85 4.30 11.77 7.76
C VAL A 85 3.51 12.41 8.90
N PRO A 86 3.48 11.78 10.09
CA PRO A 86 2.86 12.38 11.26
C PRO A 86 3.70 13.55 11.77
N SER A 87 3.09 14.48 12.51
CA SER A 87 3.80 15.60 13.14
C SER A 87 4.86 15.15 14.16
N GLU A 88 4.61 14.03 14.84
CA GLU A 88 5.44 13.49 15.91
C GLU A 88 5.41 11.96 15.87
N ILE A 89 6.47 11.30 16.35
CA ILE A 89 6.40 9.85 16.59
C ILE A 89 5.52 9.61 17.81
N LYS A 90 4.36 8.99 17.57
CA LYS A 90 3.47 8.53 18.65
C LYS A 90 3.14 7.05 18.51
N LYS A 91 2.80 6.42 19.63
CA LYS A 91 2.30 5.05 19.64
C LYS A 91 0.93 5.00 18.95
N VAL A 92 0.50 3.79 18.61
CA VAL A 92 -0.76 3.61 17.88
C VAL A 92 -1.98 3.94 18.74
N GLU A 93 -1.82 3.83 20.06
CA GLU A 93 -2.81 4.10 21.09
C GLU A 93 -3.04 5.61 21.34
N GLU A 94 -2.23 6.46 20.73
CA GLU A 94 -2.27 7.91 20.89
C GLU A 94 -2.90 8.60 19.67
N THR A 95 -3.51 9.76 19.91
CA THR A 95 -3.97 10.66 18.83
C THR A 95 -2.77 11.13 18.01
N ARG A 96 -2.90 11.08 16.69
CA ARG A 96 -1.83 11.50 15.76
C ARG A 96 -2.38 12.54 14.80
N GLU A 97 -1.49 13.43 14.36
CA GLU A 97 -1.80 14.41 13.32
C GLU A 97 -0.93 14.12 12.11
N VAL A 98 -1.54 14.11 10.93
CA VAL A 98 -0.84 14.03 9.65
C VAL A 98 -0.68 15.44 9.12
N THR A 99 0.56 15.82 8.81
CA THR A 99 0.90 17.17 8.34
C THR A 99 1.53 17.16 6.96
N HIS A 100 2.19 16.06 6.58
CA HIS A 100 2.82 15.91 5.28
C HIS A 100 2.57 14.53 4.69
N VAL A 101 2.82 14.40 3.41
CA VAL A 101 2.83 13.13 2.68
C VAL A 101 4.13 12.97 1.92
N LEU A 102 4.49 11.72 1.64
CA LEU A 102 5.54 11.37 0.70
C LEU A 102 4.88 11.04 -0.64
N PHE A 103 4.95 12.00 -1.56
CA PHE A 103 4.33 11.97 -2.88
C PHE A 103 5.37 11.62 -3.93
N TYR A 104 5.16 10.51 -4.63
CA TYR A 104 6.04 10.09 -5.71
C TYR A 104 5.49 10.54 -7.06
N SER A 105 6.30 11.33 -7.76
CA SER A 105 5.90 12.00 -8.99
C SER A 105 6.26 11.17 -10.21
N ILE A 106 5.30 10.96 -11.11
CA ILE A 106 5.48 10.19 -12.35
C ILE A 106 5.68 11.08 -13.57
N ASP A 107 5.48 12.38 -13.41
CA ASP A 107 5.73 13.39 -14.43
C ASP A 107 6.12 14.72 -13.79
N ASP A 108 6.74 15.59 -14.58
CA ASP A 108 7.02 16.96 -14.18
C ASP A 108 5.71 17.77 -14.13
N GLY A 109 5.64 18.75 -13.22
CA GLY A 109 4.53 19.67 -13.17
C GLY A 109 4.39 20.37 -11.84
N PHE A 110 3.16 20.74 -11.51
CA PHE A 110 2.87 21.53 -10.33
C PHE A 110 1.69 20.92 -9.56
N VAL A 111 1.92 20.59 -8.29
CA VAL A 111 0.85 20.29 -7.34
C VAL A 111 0.39 21.61 -6.76
N GLU A 112 -0.88 21.96 -6.90
CA GLU A 112 -1.43 23.23 -6.40
C GLU A 112 -2.06 23.07 -5.01
N ARG A 113 -2.00 24.14 -4.20
CA ARG A 113 -2.76 24.20 -2.96
C ARG A 113 -4.25 23.93 -3.23
N GLY A 114 -4.80 22.95 -2.52
CA GLY A 114 -6.18 22.50 -2.69
C GLY A 114 -6.34 21.26 -3.56
N ASP A 115 -5.27 20.79 -4.22
CA ASP A 115 -5.30 19.54 -4.98
C ASP A 115 -5.42 18.33 -4.05
N ILE A 116 -6.27 17.37 -4.42
CA ILE A 116 -6.38 16.07 -3.76
C ILE A 116 -5.20 15.22 -4.26
N ILE A 117 -4.24 14.97 -3.38
CA ILE A 117 -2.99 14.25 -3.71
C ILE A 117 -3.00 12.79 -3.24
N GLY A 118 -4.04 12.38 -2.53
CA GLY A 118 -4.24 10.98 -2.16
C GLY A 118 -5.44 10.77 -1.24
N VAL A 119 -5.72 9.51 -0.95
CA VAL A 119 -6.74 9.08 0.00
C VAL A 119 -6.12 8.03 0.90
N ILE A 120 -6.36 8.12 2.21
CA ILE A 120 -5.94 7.09 3.16
C ILE A 120 -7.15 6.33 3.69
N LYS A 121 -7.00 5.02 3.86
CA LYS A 121 -7.88 4.24 4.75
C LYS A 121 -7.43 4.45 6.19
N VAL A 122 -8.37 4.66 7.08
CA VAL A 122 -8.17 4.66 8.53
C VAL A 122 -9.01 3.53 9.12
N TYR A 123 -8.34 2.58 9.76
CA TYR A 123 -8.98 1.43 10.41
C TYR A 123 -8.70 1.48 11.90
N PRO A 124 -9.75 1.63 12.72
CA PRO A 124 -9.63 1.45 14.16
C PRO A 124 -9.16 0.03 14.48
N ILE A 125 -8.19 -0.07 15.40
CA ILE A 125 -7.68 -1.33 15.94
C ILE A 125 -7.57 -1.25 17.47
N ASN A 126 -7.84 -2.34 18.19
CA ASN A 126 -7.28 -2.48 19.55
C ASN A 126 -6.01 -3.32 19.44
N VAL A 127 -4.98 -2.93 20.19
CA VAL A 127 -3.72 -3.68 20.31
C VAL A 127 -3.64 -4.36 21.66
N GLY A 128 -2.96 -5.49 21.71
CA GLY A 128 -2.66 -6.26 22.91
C GLY A 128 -1.43 -7.13 22.72
N SER A 129 -1.03 -7.81 23.79
CA SER A 129 0.05 -8.80 23.74
C SER A 129 -0.44 -10.14 23.14
N PRO A 130 0.48 -11.03 22.74
CA PRO A 130 0.11 -12.36 22.27
C PRO A 130 -0.77 -13.15 23.24
N ASP A 131 -0.50 -13.05 24.53
CA ASP A 131 -1.24 -13.76 25.59
C ASP A 131 -2.68 -13.23 25.77
N GLU A 132 -2.97 -12.04 25.25
CA GLU A 132 -4.28 -11.39 25.35
C GLU A 132 -5.16 -11.59 24.11
N GLN A 133 -4.70 -12.35 23.11
CA GLN A 133 -5.34 -12.44 21.78
C GLN A 133 -6.86 -12.66 21.82
N GLU A 134 -7.33 -13.55 22.70
CA GLU A 134 -8.75 -13.89 22.83
C GLU A 134 -9.58 -12.78 23.49
N PHE A 135 -8.93 -11.92 24.28
CA PHE A 135 -9.56 -10.84 25.05
C PHE A 135 -9.57 -9.50 24.31
N ILE A 136 -8.80 -9.36 23.22
CA ILE A 136 -8.82 -8.14 22.40
C ILE A 136 -10.20 -8.01 21.76
N ARG A 137 -10.93 -6.96 22.15
CA ARG A 137 -12.23 -6.60 21.56
C ARG A 137 -12.05 -5.71 20.36
N ALA A 138 -13.03 -5.70 19.45
CA ALA A 138 -13.07 -4.70 18.40
C ALA A 138 -13.15 -3.30 19.03
N PRO A 139 -12.41 -2.30 18.50
CA PRO A 139 -12.46 -0.95 19.02
C PRO A 139 -13.80 -0.28 18.68
N ASP A 140 -14.30 0.51 19.63
CA ASP A 140 -15.44 1.41 19.42
C ASP A 140 -14.90 2.83 19.26
N VAL A 141 -14.79 3.28 18.01
CA VAL A 141 -14.29 4.62 17.67
C VAL A 141 -15.32 5.32 16.80
N LYS A 142 -15.68 6.54 17.19
CA LYS A 142 -16.55 7.44 16.43
C LYS A 142 -15.69 8.57 15.87
N PRO A 143 -15.09 8.40 14.67
CA PRO A 143 -14.26 9.40 14.06
C PRO A 143 -15.10 10.60 13.64
N ARG A 144 -14.45 11.76 13.63
CA ARG A 144 -14.99 12.96 13.01
C ARG A 144 -14.80 12.83 11.50
N LEU A 145 -15.91 12.60 10.80
CA LEU A 145 -15.99 12.61 9.34
C LEU A 145 -16.41 13.99 8.87
N GLU A 146 -15.74 14.48 7.84
CA GLU A 146 -15.96 15.83 7.31
C GLU A 146 -16.33 15.77 5.83
N ASP A 147 -17.08 16.78 5.38
CA ASP A 147 -17.19 17.09 3.97
C ASP A 147 -16.05 18.06 3.64
N VAL A 148 -15.20 17.66 2.71
CA VAL A 148 -14.01 18.44 2.33
C VAL A 148 -14.10 18.87 0.88
N GLU A 149 -13.64 20.09 0.59
CA GLU A 149 -13.51 20.59 -0.78
C GLU A 149 -12.05 20.57 -1.21
N GLY A 150 -11.81 20.05 -2.41
CA GLY A 150 -10.51 19.99 -3.05
C GLY A 150 -10.64 19.77 -4.56
N ASN A 151 -9.53 19.84 -5.28
CA ASN A 151 -9.49 19.60 -6.72
C ASN A 151 -9.13 18.14 -7.00
N VAL A 152 -9.98 17.41 -7.72
CA VAL A 152 -9.54 16.17 -8.35
C VAL A 152 -8.72 16.54 -9.57
N VAL A 153 -7.48 16.03 -9.62
CA VAL A 153 -6.53 16.37 -10.67
C VAL A 153 -6.27 15.14 -11.51
N PHE A 154 -6.53 15.22 -12.82
CA PHE A 154 -6.41 14.10 -13.73
C PHE A 154 -5.96 14.53 -15.13
N ARG A 155 -5.60 13.55 -15.96
CA ARG A 155 -5.21 13.81 -17.35
C ARG A 155 -6.37 13.59 -18.30
N GLU A 156 -6.53 14.52 -19.22
CA GLU A 156 -7.38 14.39 -20.39
C GLU A 156 -6.51 14.65 -21.63
N GLY A 157 -6.06 13.57 -22.27
CA GLY A 157 -4.97 13.66 -23.25
C GLY A 157 -3.67 14.11 -22.59
N ASP A 158 -3.06 15.16 -23.14
CA ASP A 158 -1.84 15.77 -22.62
C ASP A 158 -2.10 16.88 -21.59
N GLU A 159 -3.35 17.25 -21.37
CA GLU A 159 -3.72 18.32 -20.44
C GLU A 159 -3.99 17.81 -19.02
N ILE A 160 -3.56 18.61 -18.04
CA ILE A 160 -3.89 18.40 -16.63
C ILE A 160 -5.15 19.19 -16.31
N VAL A 161 -6.22 18.48 -15.99
CA VAL A 161 -7.51 19.05 -15.61
C VAL A 161 -7.64 19.06 -14.09
N ARG A 162 -8.10 20.18 -13.54
CA ARG A 162 -8.44 20.34 -12.11
C ARG A 162 -9.92 20.62 -11.97
N GLU A 163 -10.63 19.69 -11.35
CA GLU A 163 -12.05 19.86 -11.05
C GLU A 163 -12.29 19.99 -9.55
N LYS A 164 -12.85 21.12 -9.13
CA LYS A 164 -13.27 21.31 -7.75
C LYS A 164 -14.44 20.37 -7.43
N VAL A 165 -14.29 19.58 -6.39
CA VAL A 165 -15.31 18.66 -5.90
C VAL A 165 -15.49 18.79 -4.39
N ARG A 166 -16.67 18.42 -3.92
CA ARG A 166 -16.93 18.18 -2.51
C ARG A 166 -16.92 16.67 -2.26
N VAL A 167 -15.98 16.20 -1.45
CA VAL A 167 -15.84 14.79 -1.08
C VAL A 167 -16.32 14.61 0.35
N LYS A 168 -17.25 13.66 0.53
CA LYS A 168 -17.68 13.25 1.86
C LYS A 168 -16.79 12.12 2.36
N GLU A 169 -16.14 12.32 3.50
CA GLU A 169 -15.52 11.22 4.22
C GLU A 169 -16.62 10.26 4.70
N THR A 170 -16.44 8.96 4.45
CA THR A 170 -17.49 7.99 4.74
C THR A 170 -16.93 6.75 5.43
N TRP A 171 -17.78 6.14 6.26
CA TRP A 171 -17.58 4.80 6.75
C TRP A 171 -17.91 3.78 5.66
N TYR A 172 -17.12 2.72 5.61
CA TYR A 172 -17.42 1.54 4.85
C TYR A 172 -17.24 0.27 5.69
N SER A 173 -18.16 -0.66 5.49
CA SER A 173 -18.13 -1.98 6.09
C SER A 173 -17.11 -2.85 5.37
N ARG A 174 -16.25 -3.51 6.15
CA ARG A 174 -15.25 -4.44 5.64
C ARG A 174 -15.75 -5.85 5.80
N TRP A 175 -15.89 -6.55 4.69
CA TRP A 175 -16.38 -7.93 4.75
C TRP A 175 -15.23 -8.93 4.89
N ASN A 176 -13.99 -8.40 4.92
CA ASN A 176 -12.74 -9.17 4.95
C ASN A 176 -12.65 -10.23 3.84
N LEU A 177 -13.42 -10.06 2.77
CA LEU A 177 -13.34 -10.88 1.56
C LEU A 177 -12.40 -10.18 0.58
N GLY A 178 -11.33 -10.87 0.18
CA GLY A 178 -10.39 -10.40 -0.83
C GLY A 178 -10.31 -11.38 -1.99
N GLU A 179 -9.95 -10.84 -3.15
CA GLU A 179 -9.67 -11.61 -4.37
C GLU A 179 -8.33 -11.14 -4.95
N TRP A 180 -7.51 -12.09 -5.39
CA TRP A 180 -6.27 -11.77 -6.09
C TRP A 180 -6.47 -11.77 -7.60
N ARG A 181 -5.91 -10.76 -8.24
CA ARG A 181 -5.80 -10.64 -9.70
C ARG A 181 -4.34 -10.40 -10.07
N MET A 182 -3.82 -11.19 -11.00
CA MET A 182 -2.49 -10.94 -11.53
C MET A 182 -2.48 -9.69 -12.40
N MET A 183 -1.50 -8.83 -12.20
CA MET A 183 -1.18 -7.73 -13.11
C MET A 183 -0.23 -8.28 -14.17
N VAL A 184 -0.77 -8.57 -15.36
CA VAL A 184 -0.02 -9.17 -16.48
C VAL A 184 0.33 -8.07 -17.46
N ALA A 185 1.63 -7.87 -17.73
CA ALA A 185 2.10 -6.87 -18.68
C ALA A 185 1.52 -7.10 -20.08
N ASP A 186 1.14 -6.03 -20.76
CA ASP A 186 0.63 -6.04 -22.13
C ASP A 186 1.59 -5.39 -23.15
N GLU A 187 2.79 -5.06 -22.69
CA GLU A 187 3.88 -4.46 -23.48
C GLU A 187 5.26 -4.96 -22.99
N ASP A 188 6.28 -4.75 -23.83
CA ASP A 188 7.68 -5.00 -23.49
C ASP A 188 8.34 -3.69 -23.02
N VAL A 189 9.07 -3.74 -21.90
CA VAL A 189 9.62 -2.56 -21.24
C VAL A 189 11.01 -2.86 -20.69
N LYS A 190 12.01 -2.08 -21.12
CA LYS A 190 13.34 -2.07 -20.48
C LYS A 190 13.29 -1.27 -19.19
N LEU A 191 13.83 -1.83 -18.12
CA LEU A 191 13.78 -1.25 -16.79
C LEU A 191 15.13 -0.65 -16.40
N ILE A 192 15.07 0.55 -15.83
CA ILE A 192 16.22 1.29 -15.28
C ILE A 192 15.90 1.56 -13.81
N PRO A 193 16.79 1.23 -12.86
CA PRO A 193 16.57 1.46 -11.44
C PRO A 193 16.16 2.91 -11.13
N GLY A 194 15.09 3.10 -10.36
CA GLY A 194 14.58 4.42 -9.97
C GLY A 194 13.78 5.17 -11.04
N ASP A 195 13.75 4.70 -12.29
CA ASP A 195 12.89 5.28 -13.34
C ASP A 195 11.52 4.59 -13.34
N ALA A 196 10.68 5.01 -12.40
CA ALA A 196 9.34 4.49 -12.30
C ALA A 196 8.50 4.86 -13.52
N ARG A 197 7.62 3.94 -13.91
CA ARG A 197 6.85 4.09 -15.15
C ARG A 197 5.53 3.35 -15.10
N LEU A 198 4.57 3.89 -15.85
CA LEU A 198 3.32 3.23 -16.12
C LEU A 198 3.56 2.11 -17.14
N VAL A 199 3.47 0.87 -16.68
CA VAL A 199 3.50 -0.32 -17.53
C VAL A 199 2.06 -0.70 -17.86
N LYS A 200 1.72 -0.79 -19.14
CA LYS A 200 0.45 -1.32 -19.64
C LYS A 200 0.29 -2.75 -19.14
N ILE A 201 -0.86 -3.02 -18.57
CA ILE A 201 -1.28 -4.35 -18.16
C ILE A 201 -2.56 -4.73 -18.89
N ARG A 202 -2.80 -6.03 -19.00
CA ARG A 202 -4.11 -6.52 -19.41
C ARG A 202 -5.17 -5.93 -18.50
N ALA A 203 -6.22 -5.39 -19.12
CA ALA A 203 -7.19 -4.60 -18.38
C ALA A 203 -7.85 -5.42 -17.27
N ILE A 204 -7.93 -4.85 -16.08
CA ILE A 204 -8.62 -5.43 -14.93
C ILE A 204 -9.86 -4.58 -14.66
N GLU A 205 -11.05 -5.15 -14.86
CA GLU A 205 -12.29 -4.51 -14.44
C GLU A 205 -12.40 -4.59 -12.92
N LEU A 206 -12.46 -3.42 -12.27
CA LEU A 206 -12.78 -3.28 -10.86
C LEU A 206 -14.29 -3.01 -10.73
N PRO A 207 -15.01 -3.90 -10.06
CA PRO A 207 -16.43 -3.72 -9.76
C PRO A 207 -16.67 -2.50 -8.85
N PRO A 208 -17.91 -1.98 -8.82
CA PRO A 208 -18.34 -1.03 -7.81
C PRO A 208 -18.04 -1.53 -6.40
N ASN A 209 -17.79 -0.60 -5.48
CA ASN A 209 -17.59 -0.87 -4.06
C ASN A 209 -16.43 -1.83 -3.78
N THR A 210 -15.33 -1.65 -4.53
CA THR A 210 -14.09 -2.40 -4.32
C THR A 210 -12.92 -1.46 -4.02
N ILE A 211 -12.01 -1.93 -3.17
CA ILE A 211 -10.75 -1.26 -2.87
C ILE A 211 -9.60 -2.14 -3.40
N PRO A 212 -8.92 -1.70 -4.46
CA PRO A 212 -7.72 -2.36 -4.97
C PRO A 212 -6.49 -1.98 -4.13
N VAL A 213 -5.62 -2.95 -3.86
CA VAL A 213 -4.35 -2.75 -3.12
C VAL A 213 -3.27 -3.64 -3.76
N PRO A 214 -2.18 -3.08 -4.31
CA PRO A 214 -1.02 -3.87 -4.71
C PRO A 214 -0.48 -4.67 -3.53
N LEU A 215 -0.18 -5.96 -3.74
CA LEU A 215 0.25 -6.86 -2.67
C LEU A 215 1.78 -6.88 -2.56
N TYR A 216 2.29 -6.60 -1.36
CA TYR A 216 3.72 -6.63 -1.04
C TYR A 216 4.29 -8.05 -1.11
N GLY A 217 5.54 -8.16 -1.54
CA GLY A 217 6.28 -9.43 -1.66
C GLY A 217 5.83 -10.36 -2.80
N TYR A 218 4.83 -9.97 -3.61
CA TYR A 218 4.38 -10.72 -4.78
C TYR A 218 4.59 -9.88 -6.04
N ARG A 219 5.86 -9.78 -6.43
CA ARG A 219 6.36 -8.87 -7.47
C ARG A 219 7.27 -9.59 -8.46
N THR A 220 7.51 -8.95 -9.61
CA THR A 220 8.63 -9.32 -10.48
C THR A 220 9.97 -9.09 -9.76
N PRO A 221 11.03 -9.87 -10.05
CA PRO A 221 12.35 -9.65 -9.46
C PRO A 221 12.88 -8.22 -9.67
N PHE A 222 12.50 -7.61 -10.81
CA PHE A 222 13.08 -6.35 -11.27
C PHE A 222 12.54 -5.08 -10.59
N GLY A 223 11.46 -5.16 -9.82
CA GLY A 223 10.86 -3.97 -9.22
C GLY A 223 9.58 -4.24 -8.44
N THR A 224 9.00 -3.16 -7.89
CA THR A 224 7.76 -3.19 -7.12
C THR A 224 6.66 -2.35 -7.76
N VAL A 225 5.41 -2.78 -7.63
CA VAL A 225 4.26 -2.00 -8.09
C VAL A 225 3.84 -1.05 -6.97
N LEU A 226 4.06 0.24 -7.19
CA LEU A 226 3.71 1.30 -6.24
C LEU A 226 2.21 1.59 -6.23
N ASP A 227 1.57 1.56 -7.41
CA ASP A 227 0.16 1.90 -7.57
C ASP A 227 -0.41 1.35 -8.89
N ILE A 228 -1.72 1.45 -9.08
CA ILE A 228 -2.43 1.04 -10.30
C ILE A 228 -3.09 2.22 -10.98
N TYR A 229 -3.22 2.15 -12.31
CA TYR A 229 -3.69 3.26 -13.13
C TYR A 229 -4.86 2.90 -14.06
N ALA A 230 -5.97 3.60 -13.84
CA ALA A 230 -7.11 3.78 -14.73
C ALA A 230 -7.03 5.18 -15.37
N PRO A 231 -6.95 5.30 -16.71
CA PRO A 231 -6.89 6.57 -17.43
C PRO A 231 -8.14 7.44 -17.23
N GLY A 232 -7.98 8.75 -17.42
CA GLY A 232 -9.04 9.74 -17.34
C GLY A 232 -9.43 10.12 -15.92
N ARG A 233 -10.63 10.70 -15.80
CA ARG A 233 -11.18 11.19 -14.54
C ARG A 233 -11.30 10.08 -13.48
N PRO A 234 -10.75 10.26 -12.27
CA PRO A 234 -10.94 9.35 -11.17
C PRO A 234 -12.42 9.12 -10.87
N ARG A 235 -12.81 7.85 -10.83
CA ARG A 235 -14.19 7.44 -10.58
C ARG A 235 -14.44 7.21 -9.10
N LYS A 236 -15.68 7.45 -8.66
CA LYS A 236 -16.09 7.15 -7.29
C LYS A 236 -16.03 5.66 -7.00
N ILE A 237 -16.01 5.28 -5.72
CA ILE A 237 -15.86 3.86 -5.36
C ILE A 237 -17.06 3.03 -5.84
N GLU A 238 -18.24 3.63 -5.87
CA GLU A 238 -19.53 3.07 -6.31
C GLU A 238 -19.60 2.84 -7.83
N GLU A 239 -18.58 3.26 -8.59
CA GLU A 239 -18.52 3.11 -10.03
C GLU A 239 -17.54 2.00 -10.44
N LYS A 240 -17.88 1.31 -11.54
CA LYS A 240 -16.95 0.40 -12.24
C LYS A 240 -15.73 1.17 -12.73
N LYS A 241 -14.54 0.56 -12.63
CA LYS A 241 -13.27 1.13 -13.08
C LYS A 241 -12.55 0.11 -13.96
N LEU A 242 -11.76 0.60 -14.91
CA LEU A 242 -10.93 -0.24 -15.75
C LEU A 242 -9.47 0.14 -15.52
N VAL A 243 -8.73 -0.73 -14.85
CA VAL A 243 -7.30 -0.55 -14.59
C VAL A 243 -6.54 -1.09 -15.80
N THR A 244 -5.71 -0.27 -16.42
CA THR A 244 -4.98 -0.63 -17.64
C THR A 244 -3.48 -0.46 -17.51
N HIS A 245 -3.01 0.15 -16.43
CA HIS A 245 -1.59 0.34 -16.17
C HIS A 245 -1.26 0.03 -14.71
N ALA A 246 0.00 -0.29 -14.44
CA ALA A 246 0.58 -0.35 -13.10
C ALA A 246 1.80 0.57 -13.05
N LEU A 247 1.94 1.36 -11.98
CA LEU A 247 3.13 2.15 -11.73
C LEU A 247 4.20 1.23 -11.14
N LEU A 248 5.17 0.83 -11.96
CA LEU A 248 6.27 -0.04 -11.56
C LEU A 248 7.49 0.83 -11.22
N MET A 249 8.07 0.62 -10.04
CA MET A 249 9.37 1.15 -9.61
C MET A 249 10.44 0.07 -9.78
N PRO A 250 11.33 0.19 -10.77
CA PRO A 250 12.42 -0.76 -10.93
C PRO A 250 13.45 -0.63 -9.82
N THR A 251 13.85 -1.76 -9.24
CA THR A 251 14.92 -1.84 -8.22
C THR A 251 16.27 -2.23 -8.82
N GLU A 252 16.24 -2.81 -10.02
CA GLU A 252 17.41 -3.28 -10.76
C GLU A 252 17.16 -3.17 -12.27
N GLU A 253 18.22 -3.25 -13.06
CA GLU A 253 18.10 -3.33 -14.52
C GLU A 253 17.43 -4.64 -14.93
N GLY A 254 16.60 -4.58 -15.96
CA GLY A 254 15.88 -5.77 -16.43
C GLY A 254 14.94 -5.47 -17.58
N GLU A 255 14.10 -6.45 -17.88
CA GLU A 255 13.09 -6.35 -18.93
C GLU A 255 11.81 -7.03 -18.46
N VAL A 256 10.72 -6.27 -18.48
CA VAL A 256 9.37 -6.83 -18.44
C VAL A 256 8.96 -7.14 -19.87
N ARG A 257 8.50 -8.36 -20.10
CA ARG A 257 7.94 -8.75 -21.40
C ARG A 257 6.43 -8.81 -21.34
N LYS A 258 5.79 -8.61 -22.49
CA LYS A 258 4.37 -8.85 -22.68
C LYS A 258 4.03 -10.28 -22.22
N GLY A 259 3.06 -10.39 -21.33
CA GLY A 259 2.67 -11.64 -20.69
C GLY A 259 3.35 -11.91 -19.35
N ASP A 260 4.39 -11.18 -18.95
CA ASP A 260 5.00 -11.32 -17.61
C ASP A 260 4.04 -10.83 -16.52
N VAL A 261 3.99 -11.55 -15.41
CA VAL A 261 3.29 -11.13 -14.19
C VAL A 261 4.20 -10.16 -13.44
N ILE A 262 3.80 -8.90 -13.36
CA ILE A 262 4.60 -7.85 -12.70
C ILE A 262 4.21 -7.65 -11.23
N GLY A 263 3.04 -8.13 -10.84
CA GLY A 263 2.62 -8.21 -9.43
C GLY A 263 1.21 -8.76 -9.24
N VAL A 264 0.73 -8.75 -8.00
CA VAL A 264 -0.61 -9.20 -7.63
C VAL A 264 -1.42 -8.05 -7.05
N LEU A 265 -2.63 -7.85 -7.57
CA LEU A 265 -3.60 -6.89 -7.08
C LEU A 265 -4.60 -7.59 -6.15
N ASN A 266 -4.74 -7.09 -4.94
CA ASN A 266 -5.71 -7.57 -3.96
C ASN A 266 -6.94 -6.66 -3.97
N ILE A 267 -8.10 -7.22 -4.30
CA ILE A 267 -9.36 -6.50 -4.46
C ILE A 267 -10.26 -6.85 -3.30
N TYR A 268 -10.53 -5.87 -2.43
CA TYR A 268 -11.44 -6.04 -1.31
C TYR A 268 -12.83 -5.50 -1.62
N ALA A 269 -13.85 -6.31 -1.42
CA ALA A 269 -15.22 -5.81 -1.43
C ALA A 269 -15.51 -5.02 -0.14
N VAL A 270 -16.19 -3.89 -0.31
CA VAL A 270 -16.61 -3.03 0.79
C VAL A 270 -18.10 -2.68 0.67
N GLY A 271 -18.77 -2.47 1.79
CA GLY A 271 -20.12 -1.92 1.81
C GLY A 271 -20.05 -0.42 2.07
N VAL A 272 -20.58 0.41 1.17
CA VAL A 272 -20.62 1.87 1.34
C VAL A 272 -22.07 2.30 1.58
N GLY A 273 -22.32 3.08 2.63
CA GLY A 273 -23.68 3.51 3.01
C GLY A 273 -24.55 2.39 3.59
N GLU A 274 -25.87 2.56 3.50
CA GLU A 274 -26.87 1.58 4.01
C GLU A 274 -27.12 0.41 3.05
N MET A 275 -26.74 0.56 1.78
CA MET A 275 -27.03 -0.43 0.75
C MET A 275 -25.86 -1.41 0.60
N VAL A 276 -25.99 -2.55 1.28
CA VAL A 276 -25.17 -3.73 1.06
C VAL A 276 -25.56 -4.32 -0.30
N ALA A 277 -24.90 -3.88 -1.38
CA ALA A 277 -25.07 -4.54 -2.68
C ALA A 277 -24.68 -6.02 -2.54
N ARG A 278 -25.44 -6.91 -3.19
CA ARG A 278 -25.13 -8.34 -3.24
C ARG A 278 -23.70 -8.52 -3.74
N LEU A 279 -22.85 -9.09 -2.90
CA LEU A 279 -21.56 -9.61 -3.32
C LEU A 279 -21.82 -10.67 -4.39
N THR A 280 -21.42 -10.36 -5.61
CA THR A 280 -21.11 -11.40 -6.57
C THR A 280 -19.61 -11.60 -6.43
N PRO A 281 -19.10 -12.67 -5.77
CA PRO A 281 -17.68 -12.98 -5.88
C PRO A 281 -17.35 -13.02 -7.38
N PHE A 282 -16.30 -12.31 -7.81
CA PHE A 282 -16.04 -11.95 -9.22
C PHE A 282 -15.43 -13.11 -10.01
N LEU A 283 -15.99 -14.28 -9.79
CA LEU A 283 -15.53 -15.57 -10.20
C LEU A 283 -15.79 -15.72 -11.70
N THR A 284 -14.71 -15.86 -12.47
CA THR A 284 -14.57 -16.90 -13.50
C THR A 284 -13.34 -16.67 -14.39
N GLU A 285 -12.81 -15.46 -14.46
CA GLU A 285 -11.72 -15.18 -15.37
C GLU A 285 -10.41 -15.81 -14.89
N ARG A 286 -10.00 -16.83 -15.62
CA ARG A 286 -8.63 -17.35 -15.56
C ARG A 286 -7.75 -16.36 -16.29
N SER A 287 -6.61 -16.03 -15.70
CA SER A 287 -5.58 -15.26 -16.37
C SER A 287 -4.33 -16.10 -16.51
N ARG A 288 -3.74 -16.09 -17.70
CA ARG A 288 -2.44 -16.70 -17.96
C ARG A 288 -1.37 -15.63 -17.96
N GLY A 289 -0.25 -15.91 -17.33
CA GLY A 289 0.92 -15.02 -17.36
C GLY A 289 2.18 -15.79 -17.04
N ASN A 290 3.32 -15.20 -17.35
CA ASN A 290 4.62 -15.76 -17.02
C ASN A 290 5.05 -15.23 -15.66
N VAL A 291 5.12 -16.11 -14.66
CA VAL A 291 5.78 -15.76 -13.40
C VAL A 291 7.27 -15.69 -13.66
N VAL A 292 7.85 -14.52 -13.42
CA VAL A 292 9.27 -14.27 -13.61
C VAL A 292 9.99 -14.60 -12.31
N LEU A 293 10.93 -15.54 -12.35
CA LEU A 293 11.66 -16.03 -11.20
C LEU A 293 13.16 -15.86 -11.42
N ARG A 294 13.86 -15.53 -10.33
CA ARG A 294 15.32 -15.60 -10.29
C ARG A 294 15.73 -17.00 -9.83
N SER A 295 16.56 -17.68 -10.63
CA SER A 295 17.24 -18.91 -10.25
C SER A 295 18.75 -18.69 -10.30
N GLY A 296 19.53 -19.62 -9.73
CA GLY A 296 21.01 -19.55 -9.79
C GLY A 296 21.58 -19.57 -11.22
N GLU A 297 20.77 -19.95 -12.21
CA GLU A 297 21.12 -19.97 -13.64
C GLU A 297 20.67 -18.70 -14.40
N GLY A 298 19.99 -17.77 -13.73
CA GLY A 298 19.51 -16.50 -14.31
C GLY A 298 18.01 -16.27 -14.13
N ILE A 299 17.40 -15.59 -15.10
CA ILE A 299 15.95 -15.29 -15.09
C ILE A 299 15.19 -16.39 -15.83
N ARG A 300 14.22 -17.00 -15.16
CA ARG A 300 13.29 -17.97 -15.74
C ARG A 300 11.88 -17.39 -15.82
N ARG A 301 11.19 -17.65 -16.92
CA ARG A 301 9.77 -17.33 -17.11
C ARG A 301 8.98 -18.64 -17.12
N VAL A 302 8.05 -18.78 -16.19
CA VAL A 302 7.21 -19.97 -16.07
C VAL A 302 5.78 -19.57 -16.36
N GLU A 303 5.21 -20.11 -17.43
CA GLU A 303 3.80 -19.90 -17.73
C GLU A 303 2.94 -20.48 -16.59
N PHE A 304 2.01 -19.68 -16.11
CA PHE A 304 1.13 -20.00 -15.01
C PHE A 304 -0.29 -19.59 -15.35
N GLU A 305 -1.24 -20.51 -15.23
CA GLU A 305 -2.67 -20.21 -15.29
C GLU A 305 -3.18 -19.93 -13.87
N HIS A 306 -3.40 -18.66 -13.56
CA HIS A 306 -3.98 -18.24 -12.31
C HIS A 306 -5.49 -18.45 -12.33
N ARG A 307 -5.97 -19.21 -11.35
CA ARG A 307 -7.39 -19.31 -11.02
C ARG A 307 -7.71 -18.26 -9.96
N PRO A 308 -8.89 -17.62 -9.98
CA PRO A 308 -9.27 -16.65 -8.97
C PRO A 308 -9.02 -17.18 -7.55
N PHE A 309 -8.11 -16.54 -6.83
CA PHE A 309 -7.81 -16.87 -5.44
C PHE A 309 -8.63 -15.92 -4.56
N VAL A 310 -9.71 -16.46 -4.00
CA VAL A 310 -10.60 -15.75 -3.09
C VAL A 310 -10.31 -16.22 -1.69
N PHE A 311 -10.30 -15.30 -0.73
CA PHE A 311 -10.00 -15.62 0.65
C PHE A 311 -10.78 -14.74 1.61
N ARG A 312 -11.00 -15.27 2.82
CA ARG A 312 -11.44 -14.49 3.97
C ARG A 312 -10.23 -14.17 4.84
N ARG A 313 -10.02 -12.89 5.11
CA ARG A 313 -8.96 -12.40 5.99
C ARG A 313 -9.43 -12.36 7.44
N SER A 314 -8.55 -12.73 8.37
CA SER A 314 -8.82 -12.56 9.80
C SER A 314 -8.97 -11.08 10.17
N SER A 315 -9.84 -10.80 11.15
CA SER A 315 -9.91 -9.49 11.80
C SER A 315 -8.80 -9.30 12.85
N VAL A 316 -8.11 -10.38 13.20
CA VAL A 316 -6.92 -10.38 14.05
C VAL A 316 -5.67 -10.41 13.16
N GLY A 317 -4.71 -9.56 13.46
CA GLY A 317 -3.41 -9.51 12.79
C GLY A 317 -2.27 -9.20 13.74
N TYR A 318 -1.06 -9.20 13.20
CA TYR A 318 0.18 -8.95 13.94
C TYR A 318 0.86 -7.70 13.39
N LEU A 319 1.37 -6.85 14.27
CA LEU A 319 2.30 -5.78 13.94
C LEU A 319 3.72 -6.30 14.12
N LYS A 320 4.46 -6.40 13.03
CA LYS A 320 5.84 -6.87 12.96
C LYS A 320 6.74 -5.69 12.59
N PRO A 321 7.74 -5.32 13.39
CA PRO A 321 8.65 -4.24 13.03
C PRO A 321 9.58 -4.72 11.92
N ILE A 322 9.94 -3.82 11.00
CA ILE A 322 10.99 -4.07 10.02
C ILE A 322 12.26 -3.44 10.59
N ILE A 323 13.20 -4.26 11.01
CA ILE A 323 14.46 -3.83 11.64
C ILE A 323 15.60 -4.05 10.66
N ALA A 324 16.40 -3.01 10.38
CA ALA A 324 17.56 -3.13 9.51
C ALA A 324 18.61 -4.07 10.11
N ALA A 325 19.02 -5.09 9.37
CA ALA A 325 20.10 -6.00 9.75
C ALA A 325 21.46 -5.52 9.25
N GLU A 326 21.52 -4.46 8.45
CA GLU A 326 22.77 -3.84 7.97
C GLU A 326 22.75 -2.32 8.16
N THR A 327 23.95 -1.72 8.12
CA THR A 327 24.08 -0.27 7.96
C THR A 327 24.25 0.03 6.47
N LYS A 328 23.39 0.87 5.92
CA LYS A 328 23.39 1.21 4.50
C LYS A 328 23.22 2.71 4.27
N ARG A 329 24.07 3.26 3.41
CA ARG A 329 23.87 4.60 2.84
C ARG A 329 22.82 4.53 1.77
N VAL A 330 21.81 5.38 1.89
CA VAL A 330 20.70 5.47 0.94
C VAL A 330 20.80 6.74 0.14
N GLN A 331 20.45 6.64 -1.15
CA GLN A 331 20.46 7.76 -2.08
C GLN A 331 19.05 8.27 -2.34
N THR A 332 18.95 9.58 -2.51
CA THR A 332 17.72 10.29 -2.87
C THR A 332 17.09 9.69 -4.12
N ASN A 333 15.80 9.38 -4.07
CA ASN A 333 14.98 8.86 -5.18
C ASN A 333 15.44 7.55 -5.82
N LYS A 334 16.44 6.89 -5.22
CA LYS A 334 16.92 5.60 -5.67
C LYS A 334 16.31 4.50 -4.81
N PRO A 335 15.60 3.53 -5.40
CA PRO A 335 15.12 2.39 -4.64
C PRO A 335 16.31 1.49 -4.27
N GLU A 336 16.45 1.18 -2.98
CA GLU A 336 17.54 0.39 -2.45
C GLU A 336 17.03 -0.79 -1.63
N LYS A 337 17.60 -1.98 -1.89
CA LYS A 337 17.36 -3.18 -1.08
C LYS A 337 18.17 -3.10 0.21
N ILE A 338 17.56 -3.33 1.36
CA ILE A 338 18.23 -3.36 2.67
C ILE A 338 17.98 -4.72 3.31
N GLU A 339 19.02 -5.36 3.83
CA GLU A 339 18.89 -6.55 4.67
C GLU A 339 18.15 -6.22 5.97
N ILE A 340 17.20 -7.06 6.36
CA ILE A 340 16.42 -6.88 7.59
C ILE A 340 16.54 -8.10 8.51
N GLU A 341 16.24 -7.92 9.78
CA GLU A 341 16.00 -9.04 10.67
C GLU A 341 14.86 -9.88 10.11
N LYS A 342 15.07 -11.20 10.01
CA LYS A 342 14.15 -12.12 9.35
C LYS A 342 12.76 -12.05 9.97
N ILE A 343 11.73 -11.96 9.14
CA ILE A 343 10.32 -11.97 9.55
C ILE A 343 9.64 -13.21 8.98
N ASP A 344 9.23 -14.11 9.87
CA ASP A 344 8.44 -15.28 9.49
C ASP A 344 7.04 -14.89 9.03
N VAL A 345 6.64 -15.43 7.89
CA VAL A 345 5.30 -15.30 7.31
C VAL A 345 4.72 -16.72 7.16
N PRO A 346 3.96 -17.19 8.15
CA PRO A 346 3.39 -18.53 8.13
C PRO A 346 2.47 -18.75 6.93
N ALA A 347 2.33 -20.01 6.54
CA ALA A 347 1.34 -20.48 5.58
C ALA A 347 -0.05 -19.88 5.84
N GLY A 348 -0.74 -19.52 4.76
CA GLY A 348 -2.03 -18.85 4.81
C GLY A 348 -1.95 -17.44 5.39
N SER A 349 -0.85 -16.70 5.19
CA SER A 349 -0.72 -15.32 5.65
C SER A 349 -0.46 -14.33 4.51
N ILE A 350 -1.04 -13.14 4.63
CA ILE A 350 -0.77 -11.99 3.77
C ILE A 350 -0.16 -10.87 4.58
N ILE A 351 0.65 -10.04 3.91
CA ILE A 351 1.32 -8.90 4.51
C ILE A 351 0.89 -7.60 3.85
N GLN A 352 0.88 -6.52 4.62
CA GLN A 352 0.68 -5.15 4.13
C GLN A 352 1.57 -4.20 4.96
N PRO A 353 2.19 -3.18 4.34
CA PRO A 353 2.89 -2.15 5.09
C PRO A 353 1.90 -1.35 5.94
N MET A 354 2.38 -0.83 7.06
CA MET A 354 1.67 0.19 7.82
C MET A 354 2.30 1.55 7.53
N SER A 355 1.48 2.49 7.08
CA SER A 355 1.89 3.85 6.79
C SER A 355 2.00 4.72 8.04
N GLY A 356 2.77 5.80 7.94
CA GLY A 356 3.04 6.72 9.05
C GLY A 356 3.95 6.13 10.12
N LYS A 357 4.73 5.11 9.76
CA LYS A 357 5.74 4.44 10.59
C LYS A 357 7.10 4.35 9.88
N GLY A 358 7.32 5.21 8.89
CA GLY A 358 8.55 5.28 8.13
C GLY A 358 9.72 5.88 8.91
N HIS A 359 10.91 5.72 8.34
CA HIS A 359 12.17 6.29 8.79
C HIS A 359 12.41 7.61 8.07
N ALA A 360 13.06 8.59 8.71
CA ALA A 360 13.30 9.89 8.06
C ALA A 360 14.14 9.77 6.79
N TYR A 361 15.09 8.83 6.76
CA TYR A 361 15.92 8.53 5.60
C TYR A 361 15.31 7.49 4.64
N GLY A 362 14.01 7.19 4.74
CA GLY A 362 13.34 6.39 3.72
C GLY A 362 12.10 5.63 4.18
N ILE A 363 11.27 5.30 3.20
CA ILE A 363 10.06 4.51 3.38
C ILE A 363 10.20 3.12 2.79
N THR A 364 9.60 2.15 3.46
CA THR A 364 9.50 0.78 2.93
C THR A 364 8.40 0.72 1.87
N ILE A 365 8.82 0.66 0.60
CA ILE A 365 7.91 0.55 -0.55
C ILE A 365 7.61 -0.91 -0.94
N ASP A 366 8.43 -1.86 -0.51
CA ASP A 366 8.13 -3.30 -0.61
C ASP A 366 9.03 -4.12 0.32
N VAL A 367 8.80 -5.43 0.34
CA VAL A 367 9.66 -6.43 0.97
C VAL A 367 9.94 -7.59 0.01
N GLU A 368 10.96 -8.38 0.32
CA GLU A 368 11.35 -9.54 -0.49
C GLU A 368 11.50 -10.78 0.39
N PHE A 369 11.02 -11.90 -0.15
CA PHE A 369 11.17 -13.19 0.50
C PHE A 369 12.52 -13.82 0.12
N GLU A 370 13.17 -14.48 1.09
CA GLU A 370 14.40 -15.26 0.87
C GLU A 370 14.23 -16.25 -0.29
N ARG A 371 13.03 -16.81 -0.40
CA ARG A 371 12.57 -17.59 -1.54
C ARG A 371 11.11 -17.24 -1.83
N GLN A 372 10.81 -16.93 -3.09
CA GLN A 372 9.41 -16.79 -3.51
C GLN A 372 8.70 -18.13 -3.35
N GLY A 373 7.62 -18.13 -2.57
CA GLY A 373 6.76 -19.28 -2.32
C GLY A 373 5.29 -18.93 -2.51
N PHE A 374 4.45 -19.96 -2.49
CA PHE A 374 2.99 -19.78 -2.52
C PHE A 374 2.46 -19.29 -1.18
N VAL A 375 1.23 -18.78 -1.15
CA VAL A 375 0.65 -18.26 0.09
C VAL A 375 0.38 -19.37 1.10
N GLU A 376 0.17 -20.59 0.63
CA GLU A 376 -0.01 -21.83 1.36
C GLU A 376 1.29 -22.37 1.99
N GLU A 377 2.44 -21.75 1.69
CA GLU A 377 3.74 -22.14 2.21
C GLU A 377 4.23 -21.13 3.27
N ASP A 378 5.00 -21.65 4.23
CA ASP A 378 5.79 -20.82 5.13
C ASP A 378 6.86 -20.08 4.32
N ARG A 379 6.96 -18.78 4.57
CA ARG A 379 7.87 -17.88 3.88
C ARG A 379 8.62 -17.03 4.90
N VAL A 380 9.77 -16.53 4.50
CA VAL A 380 10.61 -15.66 5.34
C VAL A 380 10.98 -14.43 4.55
N ILE A 381 10.73 -13.26 5.12
CA ILE A 381 11.18 -11.98 4.58
C ILE A 381 12.57 -11.70 5.15
N ASP A 382 13.53 -11.41 4.30
CA ASP A 382 14.92 -11.12 4.69
C ASP A 382 15.40 -9.73 4.25
N SER A 383 14.59 -9.04 3.45
CA SER A 383 14.96 -7.74 2.92
C SER A 383 13.76 -6.82 2.65
N ALA A 384 14.02 -5.52 2.71
CA ALA A 384 13.07 -4.46 2.42
C ALA A 384 13.58 -3.61 1.24
N VAL A 385 12.67 -3.07 0.44
CA VAL A 385 12.98 -2.07 -0.59
C VAL A 385 12.63 -0.71 -0.03
N ILE A 386 13.63 0.16 0.09
CA ILE A 386 13.50 1.51 0.62
C ILE A 386 13.60 2.54 -0.50
N LEU A 387 12.76 3.56 -0.43
CA LEU A 387 12.89 4.77 -1.24
C LEU A 387 13.08 5.98 -0.33
N SER A 388 14.11 6.78 -0.59
CA SER A 388 14.45 7.93 0.26
C SER A 388 14.15 9.27 -0.40
N PRO A 389 13.57 10.25 0.33
CA PRO A 389 13.39 11.63 -0.17
C PRO A 389 14.68 12.48 -0.11
N PHE A 390 15.75 12.01 0.53
CA PHE A 390 17.08 12.65 0.54
C PHE A 390 18.19 11.67 0.92
N ASP A 391 19.45 12.02 0.65
CA ASP A 391 20.60 11.18 0.99
C ASP A 391 20.75 11.01 2.49
N GLY A 392 21.18 9.82 2.93
CA GLY A 392 21.34 9.54 4.35
C GLY A 392 21.88 8.16 4.65
N GLU A 393 21.66 7.72 5.88
CA GLU A 393 22.14 6.42 6.35
C GLU A 393 21.11 5.77 7.27
N ILE A 394 20.78 4.52 6.97
CA ILE A 394 20.02 3.62 7.82
C ILE A 394 21.03 2.76 8.56
N LEU A 395 20.99 2.73 9.89
CA LEU A 395 21.91 1.95 10.71
C LEU A 395 21.33 0.58 11.00
N ARG A 396 22.20 -0.41 11.19
CA ARG A 396 21.83 -1.70 11.76
C ARG A 396 21.10 -1.48 13.09
N GLY A 397 19.93 -2.10 13.24
CA GLY A 397 19.06 -1.97 14.41
C GLY A 397 18.03 -0.83 14.32
N ASP A 398 18.04 -0.03 13.25
CA ASP A 398 17.00 0.98 13.01
C ASP A 398 15.68 0.30 12.59
N MET A 399 14.55 0.77 13.12
CA MET A 399 13.23 0.43 12.62
C MET A 399 12.92 1.25 11.38
N ILE A 400 12.73 0.59 10.25
CA ILE A 400 12.51 1.20 8.93
C ILE A 400 11.07 1.05 8.41
N GLY A 401 10.22 0.40 9.19
CA GLY A 401 8.80 0.26 8.90
C GLY A 401 8.10 -0.70 9.86
N VAL A 402 6.80 -0.90 9.64
CA VAL A 402 6.01 -1.91 10.34
C VAL A 402 5.17 -2.66 9.30
N LEU A 403 5.21 -3.99 9.33
CA LEU A 403 4.33 -4.86 8.56
C LEU A 403 3.12 -5.28 9.40
N MET A 404 1.96 -5.26 8.77
CA MET A 404 0.80 -5.98 9.24
C MET A 404 0.75 -7.35 8.59
N GLN A 405 0.68 -8.38 9.40
CA GLN A 405 0.48 -9.76 8.96
C GLN A 405 -0.92 -10.22 9.34
N TYR A 406 -1.66 -10.78 8.38
CA TYR A 406 -2.99 -11.34 8.60
C TYR A 406 -3.03 -12.79 8.14
N HIS A 407 -3.67 -13.65 8.95
CA HIS A 407 -4.08 -14.95 8.45
C HIS A 407 -5.24 -14.79 7.46
N ILE A 408 -5.25 -15.67 6.47
CA ILE A 408 -6.29 -15.80 5.46
C ILE A 408 -6.75 -17.25 5.39
N THR A 409 -8.04 -17.42 5.10
CA THR A 409 -8.64 -18.71 4.79
C THR A 409 -9.02 -18.69 3.32
N PRO A 410 -8.33 -19.46 2.46
CA PRO A 410 -8.73 -19.63 1.07
C PRO A 410 -10.17 -20.14 0.98
N LEU A 411 -10.93 -19.57 0.06
CA LEU A 411 -12.29 -20.00 -0.26
C LEU A 411 -12.20 -20.74 -1.60
N ALA A 412 -11.94 -22.04 -1.55
CA ALA A 412 -11.84 -22.87 -2.74
C ALA A 412 -13.25 -23.12 -3.33
N TYR A 413 -13.59 -22.49 -4.47
CA TYR A 413 -14.80 -22.75 -5.28
C TYR A 413 -16.17 -22.42 -4.60
N PRO A 414 -17.28 -22.26 -5.36
CA PRO A 414 -18.50 -21.59 -4.90
C PRO A 414 -19.39 -22.53 -4.06
N GLU A 415 -18.95 -22.89 -2.86
CA GLU A 415 -19.80 -23.60 -1.87
C GLU A 415 -20.35 -22.67 -0.79
N ILE A 416 -20.36 -21.35 -1.04
CA ILE A 416 -21.05 -20.39 -0.18
C ILE A 416 -22.20 -19.76 -0.94
N PHE A 417 -23.14 -20.60 -1.41
CA PHE A 417 -24.56 -20.23 -1.58
C PHE A 417 -25.50 -21.45 -1.65
N VAL A 418 -25.21 -22.60 -1.02
CA VAL A 418 -26.23 -23.64 -0.79
C VAL A 418 -26.01 -24.35 0.55
N ARG A 419 -26.64 -23.80 1.61
CA ARG A 419 -27.36 -24.50 2.69
C ARG A 419 -27.46 -23.60 3.92
N LYS A 420 -28.49 -22.76 3.93
CA LYS A 420 -29.17 -22.39 5.18
C LYS A 420 -30.64 -22.06 4.95
N TYR A 421 -31.33 -22.91 4.19
CA TYR A 421 -32.78 -23.12 4.23
C TYR A 421 -33.08 -24.53 3.71
N VAL A 422 -33.03 -25.49 4.61
CA VAL A 422 -34.03 -26.58 4.73
C VAL A 422 -34.41 -26.59 6.19
#